data_AF-A0A4U9UJ14-F1
#
_entry.id   AF-A0A4U9UJ14-F1
#
_cell.length_a   1.000
_cell.length_b   1.000
_cell.length_c   1.000
_cell.angle_alpha   90.00
_cell.angle_beta   90.00
_cell.angle_gamma   90.00
#
_symmetry.space_group_name_H-M   'P 1'
#
loop_
_entity.id
_entity.type
_entity.pdbx_description
1 polymer ?
#
loop_
_entity_poly.entity_id
_entity_poly.type
_entity_poly.pdbx_seq_one_letter_code
_entity_poly.pdbx_strand_id
1 'polypeptide(L)'
;MIPTLARLQKMSESEKLAMEEEVAWRLMGNDATFEQTQWRDQVILRSQQPALLERRVRMALGVGDRQGLKTWLARLPEESRNKDEWRFWRASVMIDEGKRSEGEAILRSLMNERGFYPMVAAQKLQVPYPVMVAVAGKTAHRSGEWPGDCPGA
;
A
#
# COMPACT_ATOMS: atom_id res chain seq x y z
N MET A 1 -26.28 16.59 6.55
CA MET A 1 -26.69 15.55 7.52
C MET A 1 -25.62 15.28 8.58
N ILE A 2 -24.37 14.93 8.21
CA ILE A 2 -23.28 14.67 9.16
C ILE A 2 -23.03 15.81 10.17
N PRO A 3 -22.96 17.10 9.77
CA PRO A 3 -22.75 18.20 10.73
C PRO A 3 -23.85 18.32 11.78
N THR A 4 -25.09 18.01 11.40
CA THR A 4 -26.25 18.03 12.31
C THR A 4 -26.15 16.92 13.34
N LEU A 5 -25.80 15.69 12.90
CA LEU A 5 -25.64 14.54 13.78
C LEU A 5 -24.48 14.74 14.76
N ALA A 6 -23.33 15.23 14.28
CA ALA A 6 -22.18 15.52 15.13
C ALA A 6 -22.52 16.51 16.26
N ARG A 7 -23.27 17.57 15.92
CA ARG A 7 -23.75 18.54 16.92
C ARG A 7 -24.72 17.91 17.93
N LEU A 8 -25.67 17.10 17.46
CA LEU A 8 -26.68 16.47 18.33
C LEU A 8 -26.06 15.43 19.27
N GLN A 9 -25.07 14.68 18.80
CA GLN A 9 -24.35 13.67 19.57
C GLN A 9 -23.18 14.24 20.39
N LYS A 10 -22.94 15.57 20.34
CA LYS A 10 -21.82 16.25 21.01
C LYS A 10 -20.45 15.62 20.68
N MET A 11 -20.28 15.20 19.43
CA MET A 11 -19.05 14.55 18.97
C MET A 11 -17.88 15.54 18.96
N SER A 12 -16.71 15.08 19.39
CA SER A 12 -15.42 15.75 19.17
C SER A 12 -15.07 15.80 17.67
N GLU A 13 -14.15 16.68 17.28
CA GLU A 13 -13.70 16.74 15.88
C GLU A 13 -13.04 15.43 15.41
N SER A 14 -12.37 14.69 16.31
CA SER A 14 -11.81 13.37 15.99
C SER A 14 -12.90 12.31 15.74
N GLU A 15 -13.96 12.29 16.56
CA GLU A 15 -15.08 11.36 16.36
C GLU A 15 -15.86 11.70 15.08
N LYS A 16 -16.04 12.99 14.81
CA LYS A 16 -16.66 13.45 13.58
C LYS A 16 -15.83 13.06 12.36
N LEU A 17 -14.52 13.26 12.39
CA LEU A 17 -13.63 12.84 11.32
C LEU A 17 -13.71 11.33 11.10
N ALA A 18 -13.67 10.52 12.17
CA ALA A 18 -13.81 9.07 12.06
C ALA A 18 -15.12 8.67 11.37
N MET A 19 -16.24 9.32 11.71
CA MET A 19 -17.51 9.07 11.02
C MET A 19 -17.50 9.52 9.56
N GLU A 20 -16.87 10.65 9.24
CA GLU A 20 -16.68 11.11 7.87
C GLU A 20 -15.83 10.10 7.07
N GLU A 21 -14.78 9.55 7.65
CA GLU A 21 -13.89 8.54 7.05
C GLU A 21 -14.66 7.24 6.71
N GLU A 22 -15.54 6.77 7.60
CA GLU A 22 -16.40 5.61 7.34
C GLU A 22 -17.35 5.83 6.17
N VAL A 23 -17.95 7.02 6.07
CA VAL A 23 -18.81 7.36 4.93
C VAL A 23 -17.97 7.49 3.66
N ALA A 24 -16.79 8.10 3.73
CA ALA A 24 -15.86 8.20 2.61
C ALA A 24 -15.44 6.82 2.09
N TRP A 25 -15.25 5.84 2.98
CA TRP A 25 -14.95 4.45 2.60
C TRP A 25 -16.07 3.82 1.76
N ARG A 26 -17.33 4.06 2.11
CA ARG A 26 -18.50 3.58 1.35
C ARG A 26 -18.62 4.23 -0.04
N LEU A 27 -18.15 5.48 -0.18
CA LEU A 27 -18.16 6.22 -1.44
C LEU A 27 -16.98 5.88 -2.37
N MET A 28 -16.27 4.78 -2.13
CA MET A 28 -15.20 4.26 -2.99
C MET A 28 -15.74 3.39 -4.15
N GLY A 29 -17.06 3.25 -4.26
CA GLY A 29 -17.76 2.58 -5.38
C GLY A 29 -17.83 3.45 -6.64
N ASN A 30 -18.40 2.86 -7.70
CA ASN A 30 -18.56 3.51 -9.01
C ASN A 30 -19.88 4.30 -9.14
N ASP A 31 -20.74 4.22 -8.14
CA ASP A 31 -22.09 4.81 -8.07
C ASP A 31 -22.12 6.18 -7.39
N ALA A 32 -20.97 6.65 -6.88
CA ALA A 32 -20.87 7.96 -6.24
C ALA A 32 -21.10 9.11 -7.23
N THR A 33 -21.95 10.07 -6.85
CA THR A 33 -22.16 11.30 -7.63
C THR A 33 -20.92 12.19 -7.60
N PHE A 34 -20.82 13.14 -8.54
CA PHE A 34 -19.72 14.11 -8.56
C PHE A 34 -19.53 14.81 -7.21
N GLU A 35 -20.60 15.34 -6.62
CA GLU A 35 -20.55 16.01 -5.31
C GLU A 35 -20.05 15.07 -4.20
N GLN A 36 -20.50 13.81 -4.19
CA GLN A 36 -20.04 12.79 -3.25
C GLN A 36 -18.55 12.48 -3.42
N THR A 37 -18.04 12.41 -4.66
CA THR A 37 -16.60 12.21 -4.91
C THR A 37 -15.76 13.38 -4.43
N GLN A 38 -16.23 14.62 -4.63
CA GLN A 38 -15.54 15.82 -4.13
C GLN A 38 -15.51 15.83 -2.60
N TRP A 39 -16.65 15.58 -1.96
CA TRP A 39 -16.74 15.50 -0.51
C TRP A 39 -15.85 14.39 0.07
N ARG A 40 -15.89 13.19 -0.54
CA ARG A 40 -15.03 12.06 -0.17
C ARG A 40 -13.55 12.46 -0.23
N ASP A 41 -13.12 13.05 -1.35
CA ASP A 41 -11.72 13.43 -1.52
C ASP A 41 -11.30 14.52 -0.51
N GLN A 42 -12.18 15.44 -0.13
CA GLN A 42 -11.92 16.42 0.94
C GLN A 42 -11.78 15.78 2.34
N VAL A 43 -12.54 14.71 2.62
CA VAL A 43 -12.38 13.93 3.86
C VAL A 43 -11.04 13.21 3.86
N ILE A 44 -10.70 12.51 2.76
CA ILE A 44 -9.45 11.76 2.64
C ILE A 44 -8.24 12.68 2.78
N LEU A 45 -8.29 13.92 2.27
CA LEU A 45 -7.21 14.90 2.43
C LEU A 45 -6.94 15.30 3.90
N ARG A 46 -7.93 15.17 4.78
CA ARG A 46 -7.82 15.42 6.22
C ARG A 46 -7.53 14.15 7.02
N SER A 47 -7.72 12.99 6.41
CA SER A 47 -7.48 11.69 7.01
C SER A 47 -5.99 11.39 7.12
N GLN A 48 -5.61 10.72 8.20
CA GLN A 48 -4.28 10.13 8.39
C GLN A 48 -4.34 8.60 8.30
N GLN A 49 -5.50 8.01 7.96
CA GLN A 49 -5.65 6.57 7.90
C GLN A 49 -4.95 5.98 6.67
N PRO A 50 -3.91 5.14 6.84
CA PRO A 50 -3.17 4.58 5.72
C PRO A 50 -4.07 3.80 4.76
N ALA A 51 -5.01 3.00 5.29
CA ALA A 51 -5.91 2.17 4.49
C ALA A 51 -6.79 3.01 3.54
N LEU A 52 -7.29 4.16 4.00
CA LEU A 52 -8.17 5.03 3.21
C LEU A 52 -7.39 5.71 2.08
N LEU A 53 -6.21 6.23 2.38
CA LEU A 53 -5.31 6.83 1.39
C LEU A 53 -4.88 5.78 0.34
N GLU A 54 -4.46 4.61 0.79
CA GLU A 54 -4.08 3.52 -0.10
C GLU A 54 -5.24 3.05 -1.00
N ARG A 55 -6.46 2.95 -0.46
CA ARG A 55 -7.65 2.62 -1.26
C ARG A 55 -7.88 3.67 -2.35
N ARG A 56 -7.74 4.95 -2.03
CA ARG A 56 -7.89 6.06 -2.99
C ARG A 56 -6.80 6.05 -4.08
N VAL A 57 -5.57 5.67 -3.73
CA VAL A 57 -4.49 5.41 -4.70
C VAL A 57 -4.87 4.26 -5.64
N ARG A 58 -5.37 3.13 -5.11
CA ARG A 58 -5.83 1.99 -5.93
C ARG A 58 -6.97 2.38 -6.88
N MET A 59 -7.88 3.27 -6.46
CA MET A 59 -8.91 3.79 -7.37
C MET A 59 -8.32 4.56 -8.54
N ALA A 60 -7.35 5.45 -8.28
CA ALA A 60 -6.69 6.20 -9.35
C ALA A 60 -5.98 5.25 -10.35
N LEU A 61 -5.36 4.19 -9.85
CA LEU A 61 -4.79 3.13 -10.69
C LEU A 61 -5.85 2.42 -11.52
N GLY A 62 -6.98 2.04 -10.91
CA GLY A 62 -8.04 1.27 -11.57
C GLY A 62 -8.70 1.98 -12.74
N VAL A 63 -8.76 3.32 -12.72
CA VAL A 63 -9.33 4.13 -13.80
C VAL A 63 -8.29 4.77 -14.71
N GLY A 64 -6.99 4.50 -14.48
CA GLY A 64 -5.90 5.10 -15.25
C GLY A 64 -5.70 6.60 -15.02
N ASP A 65 -6.16 7.15 -13.90
CA ASP A 65 -6.00 8.56 -13.54
C ASP A 65 -4.57 8.83 -13.07
N ARG A 66 -3.69 9.18 -14.03
CA ARG A 66 -2.27 9.47 -13.78
C ARG A 66 -2.06 10.66 -12.83
N GLN A 67 -2.88 11.71 -12.97
CA GLN A 67 -2.73 12.92 -12.16
C GLN A 67 -3.20 12.68 -10.72
N GLY A 68 -4.31 11.96 -10.55
CA GLY A 68 -4.77 11.52 -9.23
C GLY A 68 -3.78 10.56 -8.59
N LEU A 69 -3.23 9.61 -9.34
CA LEU A 69 -2.22 8.67 -8.82
C LEU A 69 -1.05 9.43 -8.20
N LYS A 70 -0.47 10.39 -8.92
CA LYS A 70 0.61 11.25 -8.41
C LYS A 70 0.19 11.97 -7.13
N THR A 71 -0.98 12.61 -7.15
CA THR A 71 -1.50 13.39 -6.02
C THR A 71 -1.63 12.54 -4.76
N TRP A 72 -2.25 11.36 -4.87
CA TRP A 72 -2.54 10.51 -3.72
C TRP A 72 -1.32 9.72 -3.24
N LEU A 73 -0.40 9.33 -4.14
CA LEU A 73 0.88 8.73 -3.73
C LEU A 73 1.72 9.68 -2.86
N ALA A 74 1.69 10.99 -3.16
CA ALA A 74 2.42 11.99 -2.38
C ALA A 74 1.85 12.17 -0.96
N ARG A 75 0.61 11.74 -0.71
CA ARG A 75 -0.08 11.84 0.59
C ARG A 75 0.07 10.62 1.47
N LEU A 76 0.56 9.50 0.93
CA LEU A 76 0.75 8.30 1.73
C LEU A 76 1.70 8.57 2.90
N PRO A 77 1.41 8.07 4.11
CA PRO A 77 2.32 8.15 5.24
C PRO A 77 3.61 7.38 4.92
N GLU A 78 4.70 7.69 5.60
CA GLU A 78 6.01 7.09 5.34
C GLU A 78 5.99 5.55 5.38
N GLU A 79 5.33 4.97 6.37
CA GLU A 79 5.18 3.51 6.49
C GLU A 79 4.54 2.90 5.24
N SER A 80 3.44 3.48 4.74
CA SER A 80 2.86 3.04 3.46
C SER A 80 3.80 3.32 2.29
N ARG A 81 4.40 4.50 2.18
CA ARG A 81 5.29 4.85 1.05
C ARG A 81 6.51 3.92 0.89
N ASN A 82 6.87 3.18 1.94
CA ASN A 82 7.97 2.23 1.94
C ASN A 82 7.56 0.81 1.53
N LYS A 83 6.25 0.51 1.41
CA LYS A 83 5.78 -0.77 0.85
C LYS A 83 6.12 -0.89 -0.64
N ASP A 84 6.36 -2.11 -1.09
CA ASP A 84 6.82 -2.41 -2.44
C ASP A 84 5.88 -1.86 -3.52
N GLU A 85 4.57 -2.01 -3.35
CA GLU A 85 3.57 -1.50 -4.29
C GLU A 85 3.73 0.01 -4.52
N TRP A 86 3.95 0.76 -3.46
CA TRP A 86 3.98 2.21 -3.48
C TRP A 86 5.35 2.74 -3.92
N ARG A 87 6.43 2.02 -3.62
CA ARG A 87 7.75 2.27 -4.21
C ARG A 87 7.72 2.07 -5.72
N PHE A 88 7.12 0.98 -6.21
CA PHE A 88 6.98 0.70 -7.64
C PHE A 88 6.16 1.78 -8.35
N TRP A 89 4.96 2.09 -7.85
CA TRP A 89 4.10 3.06 -8.52
C TRP A 89 4.67 4.49 -8.49
N ARG A 90 5.33 4.88 -7.38
CA ARG A 90 6.05 6.15 -7.31
C ARG A 90 7.17 6.21 -8.35
N ALA A 91 7.98 5.16 -8.45
CA ALA A 91 9.03 5.08 -9.47
C ALA A 91 8.47 5.11 -10.90
N SER A 92 7.34 4.44 -11.14
CA SER A 92 6.65 4.48 -12.43
C SER A 92 6.20 5.88 -12.80
N VAL A 93 5.61 6.63 -11.87
CA VAL A 93 5.22 8.02 -12.09
C VAL A 93 6.45 8.88 -12.39
N MET A 94 7.55 8.73 -11.65
CA MET A 94 8.78 9.50 -11.88
C MET A 94 9.37 9.24 -13.28
N ILE A 95 9.37 7.99 -13.75
CA ILE A 95 9.83 7.65 -15.10
C ILE A 95 8.95 8.32 -16.16
N ASP A 96 7.63 8.25 -15.98
CA ASP A 96 6.66 8.84 -16.91
C ASP A 96 6.75 10.38 -16.95
N GLU A 97 7.21 11.01 -15.85
CA GLU A 97 7.47 12.46 -15.76
C GLU A 97 8.85 12.89 -16.26
N GLY A 98 9.64 11.97 -16.83
CA GLY A 98 10.98 12.26 -17.35
C GLY A 98 12.10 12.20 -16.30
N LYS A 99 11.79 11.94 -15.02
CA LYS A 99 12.77 11.69 -13.95
C LYS A 99 13.26 10.24 -13.99
N ARG A 100 13.71 9.82 -15.16
CA ARG A 100 14.01 8.42 -15.46
C ARG A 100 15.10 7.85 -14.54
N SER A 101 16.19 8.57 -14.34
CA SER A 101 17.31 8.12 -13.48
C SER A 101 16.86 7.83 -12.05
N GLU A 102 16.11 8.75 -11.43
CA GLU A 102 15.60 8.59 -10.06
C GLU A 102 14.62 7.42 -9.95
N GLY A 103 13.68 7.31 -10.90
CA GLY A 103 12.72 6.21 -10.91
C GLY A 103 13.37 4.85 -11.14
N GLU A 104 14.32 4.75 -12.08
CA GLU A 104 15.07 3.52 -12.31
C GLU A 104 15.90 3.10 -11.10
N ALA A 105 16.50 4.04 -10.36
CA ALA A 105 17.24 3.75 -9.14
C ALA A 105 16.35 3.09 -8.07
N ILE A 106 15.11 3.57 -7.90
CA ILE A 106 14.13 2.96 -6.98
C ILE A 106 13.78 1.54 -7.44
N LEU A 107 13.51 1.34 -8.74
CA LEU A 107 13.17 0.02 -9.28
C LEU A 107 14.34 -0.97 -9.13
N ARG A 108 15.58 -0.55 -9.37
CA ARG A 108 16.78 -1.39 -9.17
C ARG A 108 16.98 -1.77 -7.70
N SER A 109 16.72 -0.85 -6.78
CA SER A 109 16.71 -1.15 -5.34
C SER A 109 15.64 -2.19 -4.99
N LEU A 110 14.43 -2.05 -5.52
CA LEU A 110 13.31 -2.95 -5.26
C LEU A 110 13.56 -4.37 -5.79
N MET A 111 14.29 -4.52 -6.89
CA MET A 111 14.65 -5.83 -7.46
C MET A 111 15.52 -6.72 -6.54
N ASN A 112 16.14 -6.15 -5.50
CA ASN A 112 16.93 -6.93 -4.54
C ASN A 112 16.04 -7.67 -3.51
N GLU A 113 14.74 -7.38 -3.50
CA GLU A 113 13.75 -7.98 -2.60
C GLU A 113 13.03 -9.13 -3.30
N ARG A 114 12.23 -9.90 -2.55
CA ARG A 114 11.45 -11.02 -3.08
C ARG A 114 9.98 -10.68 -3.09
N GLY A 115 9.32 -10.87 -4.22
CA GLY A 115 7.86 -10.75 -4.30
C GLY A 115 7.39 -10.32 -5.67
N PHE A 116 6.11 -9.98 -5.76
CA PHE A 116 5.47 -9.55 -7.00
C PHE A 116 6.10 -8.27 -7.58
N TYR A 117 6.15 -7.19 -6.79
CA TYR A 117 6.64 -5.89 -7.27
C TYR A 117 8.15 -5.85 -7.62
N PRO A 118 9.04 -6.54 -6.89
CA PRO A 118 10.43 -6.74 -7.34
C PRO A 118 10.54 -7.38 -8.74
N MET A 119 9.71 -8.38 -9.06
CA MET A 119 9.67 -8.99 -10.39
C MET A 119 9.11 -8.03 -11.45
N VAL A 120 8.04 -7.31 -11.13
CA VAL A 120 7.45 -6.30 -12.04
C VAL A 120 8.42 -5.14 -12.28
N ALA A 121 9.24 -4.77 -11.29
CA ALA A 121 10.30 -3.76 -11.44
C ALA A 121 11.36 -4.20 -12.47
N ALA A 122 11.83 -5.45 -12.38
CA ALA A 122 12.76 -6.01 -13.36
C ALA A 122 12.15 -6.03 -14.78
N GLN A 123 10.89 -6.44 -14.90
CA GLN A 123 10.16 -6.41 -16.16
C GLN A 123 10.05 -4.99 -16.74
N LYS A 124 9.71 -4.00 -15.91
CA LYS A 124 9.59 -2.59 -16.34
C LYS A 124 10.94 -2.01 -16.79
N LEU A 125 12.04 -2.45 -16.18
CA LEU A 125 13.41 -2.09 -16.58
C LEU A 125 13.96 -2.93 -17.74
N GLN A 126 13.23 -3.95 -18.19
CA GLN A 126 13.67 -4.90 -19.22
C GLN A 126 15.00 -5.59 -18.89
N VAL A 127 15.20 -5.94 -17.61
CA VAL A 127 16.38 -6.67 -17.13
C VAL A 127 15.98 -8.00 -16.49
N PRO A 128 16.87 -9.00 -16.47
CA PRO A 128 16.62 -10.24 -15.75
C PRO A 128 16.37 -9.98 -14.26
N TYR A 129 15.36 -10.63 -13.69
CA TYR A 129 15.13 -10.61 -12.25
C TYR A 129 16.12 -11.56 -11.54
N PRO A 130 16.91 -11.08 -10.57
CA PRO A 130 17.86 -11.92 -9.85
C PRO A 130 17.12 -12.86 -8.90
N VAL A 131 17.02 -14.15 -9.27
CA VAL A 131 16.46 -15.18 -8.39
C VAL A 131 17.48 -15.52 -7.31
N MET A 132 17.33 -14.94 -6.12
CA MET A 132 18.12 -15.35 -4.97
C MET A 132 17.55 -16.66 -4.41
N VAL A 133 18.37 -17.69 -4.25
CA VAL A 133 17.99 -18.94 -3.58
C VAL A 133 18.85 -19.07 -2.34
N ALA A 134 18.22 -19.03 -1.16
CA ALA A 134 18.94 -19.25 0.09
C ALA A 134 19.28 -20.74 0.18
N VAL A 135 20.55 -21.07 0.38
CA VAL A 135 20.97 -22.45 0.65
C VAL A 135 20.65 -22.76 2.11
N ALA A 136 19.92 -23.85 2.34
CA ALA A 136 19.64 -24.30 3.70
C ALA A 136 20.95 -24.58 4.45
N GLY A 137 21.07 -24.09 5.68
CA GLY A 137 22.18 -24.45 6.54
C GLY A 137 22.19 -25.96 6.77
N LYS A 138 23.35 -26.60 6.65
CA LYS A 138 23.51 -28.01 7.01
C LYS A 138 23.03 -28.17 8.45
N THR A 139 22.02 -29.00 8.67
CA THR A 139 21.69 -29.47 10.01
C THR A 139 22.90 -30.23 10.52
N ALA A 140 23.51 -29.74 11.60
CA ALA A 140 24.41 -30.59 12.37
C ALA A 140 23.56 -31.75 12.85
N HIS A 141 23.82 -32.96 12.34
CA HIS A 141 23.32 -34.18 12.95
C HIS A 141 23.91 -34.23 14.36
N ARG A 142 23.22 -33.62 15.33
CA ARG A 142 23.41 -33.97 16.73
C ARG A 142 22.70 -35.30 16.86
N SER A 143 23.45 -36.38 16.77
CA SER A 143 23.08 -37.70 17.27
C SER A 143 22.71 -37.54 18.75
N GLY A 144 21.46 -37.18 18.99
CA GLY A 144 20.88 -37.00 20.31
C GLY A 144 19.66 -37.88 20.36
N GLU A 145 19.81 -38.96 21.14
CA GLU A 145 18.77 -39.78 21.75
C GLU A 145 17.36 -39.16 21.64
N TRP A 146 16.43 -39.89 21.03
CA TRP A 146 15.01 -39.64 21.22
C TRP A 146 14.67 -40.03 22.66
N PRO A 147 14.10 -39.16 23.50
CA PRO A 147 13.65 -39.56 24.82
C PRO A 147 12.33 -40.32 24.66
N GLY A 148 12.34 -41.61 24.98
CA GLY A 148 11.10 -42.34 25.27
C GLY A 148 11.09 -43.80 24.87
N ASP A 149 11.87 -44.62 25.57
CA ASP A 149 11.39 -45.96 25.91
C ASP A 149 10.05 -45.82 26.65
N CYS A 150 8.97 -46.30 26.04
CA CYS A 150 7.70 -46.51 26.75
C CYS A 150 7.89 -47.72 27.69
N PRO A 151 7.71 -47.59 29.02
CA PRO A 151 7.68 -48.75 29.89
C PRO A 151 6.36 -49.50 29.63
N GLY A 152 6.48 -50.82 29.58
CA GLY A 152 5.48 -51.72 29.01
C GLY A 152 4.12 -51.78 29.70
N ALA A 153 3.20 -52.44 28.98
CA ALA A 153 2.07 -53.20 29.48
C ALA A 153 1.84 -54.37 28.51
#